data_AF-A0A3A6MVS6-F1
#
_entry.id   AF-A0A3A6MVS6-F1
#
_cell.length_a   1.000
_cell.length_b   1.000
_cell.length_c   1.000
_cell.angle_alpha   90.00
_cell.angle_beta   90.00
_cell.angle_gamma   90.00
#
_symmetry.space_group_name_H-M   'P 1'
#
loop_
_entity.id
_entity.type
_entity.pdbx_description
1 polymer ?
#
loop_
_entity_poly.entity_id
_entity_poly.type
_entity_poly.pdbx_seq_one_letter_code
_entity_poly.pdbx_strand_id
1 'polypeptide(L)'
;MSTPLIEFLTEEYLEGYVQKGGSKIKMVMDKDGVGVTAVLRALCDAAAERGYAAAYLDAAAVAKINVFSNIYQAVVRELDLAALIADYCRKVVQAIGYDAADIAPEREFVAWACERYERVPERLRREVQERLERDLFRNRFINRSFAAVVLQLTAAVLGAAEKKLPEEDRNVLYAWLRGEPIPLRDLRRFHVFTRVDRYNARLMLRSLVEFSRLCGKTGLFLAVDKLEVLLAKKETGRPLYSKTARDEFFESVRQLIDGIDTLSFIMIVLGFQRDLADDEQKGIHSYEALWLRIQHEVAGSKVNLFRDFLDLDETAASVS
;
A
#
# COMPACT_ATOMS: atom_id res chain seq x y z
N MET A 1 -9.95 -0.62 25.94
CA MET A 1 -9.87 -2.09 26.16
C MET A 1 -9.34 -2.84 24.93
N SER A 2 -8.67 -2.15 23.99
CA SER A 2 -8.05 -2.71 22.78
C SER A 2 -6.51 -2.78 22.83
N THR A 3 -5.90 -2.26 23.91
CA THR A 3 -4.45 -2.14 24.07
C THR A 3 -3.69 -3.47 23.92
N PRO A 4 -4.14 -4.60 24.53
CA PRO A 4 -3.39 -5.86 24.43
C PRO A 4 -3.34 -6.43 23.00
N LEU A 5 -4.41 -6.24 22.22
CA LEU A 5 -4.43 -6.65 20.81
C LEU A 5 -3.50 -5.76 19.97
N ILE A 6 -3.53 -4.45 20.21
CA ILE A 6 -2.68 -3.51 19.49
C ILE A 6 -1.21 -3.80 19.80
N GLU A 7 -0.85 -4.00 21.07
CA GLU A 7 0.50 -4.39 21.51
C GLU A 7 0.93 -5.69 20.83
N PHE A 8 0.12 -6.75 20.92
CA PHE A 8 0.41 -8.03 20.28
C PHE A 8 0.64 -7.90 18.77
N LEU A 9 -0.27 -7.23 18.05
CA LEU A 9 -0.15 -7.07 16.60
C LEU A 9 1.06 -6.23 16.22
N THR A 10 1.40 -5.26 17.07
CA THR A 10 2.56 -4.40 16.87
C THR A 10 3.86 -5.18 17.04
N GLU A 11 4.03 -5.91 18.15
CA GLU A 11 5.24 -6.69 18.44
C GLU A 11 5.41 -7.86 17.47
N GLU A 12 4.39 -8.71 17.32
CA GLU A 12 4.52 -9.95 16.56
C GLU A 12 4.52 -9.72 15.05
N TYR A 13 3.79 -8.72 14.55
CA TYR A 13 3.68 -8.46 13.11
C TYR A 13 4.46 -7.23 12.65
N LEU A 14 4.22 -6.05 13.22
CA LEU A 14 4.87 -4.81 12.74
C LEU A 14 6.37 -4.77 13.04
N GLU A 15 6.80 -5.22 14.22
CA GLU A 15 8.23 -5.32 14.57
C GLU A 15 8.81 -6.71 14.26
N GLY A 16 7.96 -7.73 14.29
CA GLY A 16 8.33 -9.11 14.03
C GLY A 16 8.24 -9.51 12.55
N TYR A 17 7.15 -10.19 12.21
CA TYR A 17 7.01 -10.95 10.96
C TYR A 17 7.09 -10.07 9.70
N VAL A 18 6.40 -8.93 9.67
CA VAL A 18 6.27 -8.09 8.47
C VAL A 18 7.56 -7.31 8.23
N GLN A 19 8.19 -6.76 9.28
CA GLN A 19 9.48 -6.06 9.15
C GLN A 19 10.58 -6.99 8.62
N LYS A 20 10.50 -8.29 8.91
CA LYS A 20 11.44 -9.32 8.43
C LYS A 20 11.14 -9.84 7.02
N GLY A 21 10.19 -9.24 6.30
CA GLY A 21 9.86 -9.57 4.91
C GLY A 21 8.61 -10.42 4.73
N GLY A 22 7.94 -10.80 5.82
CA GLY A 22 6.63 -11.43 5.76
C GLY A 22 5.56 -10.48 5.27
N SER A 23 4.40 -11.04 4.97
CA SER A 23 3.18 -10.27 4.73
C SER A 23 1.99 -10.92 5.41
N LYS A 24 1.06 -10.10 5.86
CA LYS A 24 -0.09 -10.59 6.63
C LYS A 24 -1.37 -9.88 6.25
N ILE A 25 -2.46 -10.65 6.19
CA ILE A 25 -3.82 -10.11 6.11
C ILE A 25 -4.55 -10.55 7.39
N LYS A 26 -5.21 -9.61 8.05
CA LYS A 26 -6.08 -9.88 9.20
C LYS A 26 -7.44 -9.23 8.98
N MET A 27 -8.44 -9.81 9.62
CA MET A 27 -9.81 -9.34 9.69
C MET A 27 -10.15 -9.10 11.15
N VAL A 28 -10.77 -7.96 11.44
CA VAL A 28 -11.23 -7.59 12.77
C VAL A 28 -12.70 -7.19 12.68
N MET A 29 -13.51 -7.69 13.60
CA MET A 29 -14.90 -7.30 13.73
C MET A 29 -15.27 -6.99 15.17
N ASP A 30 -16.31 -6.19 15.34
CA ASP A 30 -17.05 -6.03 16.59
C ASP A 30 -18.53 -5.83 16.25
N LYS A 31 -19.37 -5.74 17.29
CA LYS A 31 -20.81 -5.59 17.10
C LYS A 31 -21.21 -4.34 16.31
N ASP A 32 -20.66 -3.16 16.65
CA ASP A 32 -21.17 -1.86 16.17
C ASP A 32 -20.16 -1.07 15.29
N GLY A 33 -18.96 -1.59 15.03
CA GLY A 33 -17.90 -0.99 14.20
C GLY A 33 -16.99 -0.01 14.95
N VAL A 34 -17.41 0.48 16.11
CA VAL A 34 -16.72 1.57 16.84
C VAL A 34 -15.35 1.12 17.37
N GLY A 35 -15.27 -0.08 17.95
CA GLY A 35 -14.03 -0.67 18.43
C GLY A 35 -13.07 -1.00 17.30
N VAL A 36 -13.60 -1.47 16.16
CA VAL A 36 -12.82 -1.72 14.94
C VAL A 36 -12.13 -0.45 14.45
N THR A 37 -12.87 0.65 14.28
CA THR A 37 -12.28 1.93 13.86
C THR A 37 -11.16 2.40 14.80
N ALA A 38 -11.37 2.28 16.11
CA ALA A 38 -10.36 2.68 17.09
C ALA A 38 -9.09 1.81 16.99
N VAL A 39 -9.22 0.49 16.85
CA VAL A 39 -8.10 -0.44 16.68
C VAL A 39 -7.33 -0.16 15.39
N LEU A 40 -8.05 0.00 14.27
CA LEU A 40 -7.42 0.24 12.97
C LEU A 40 -6.63 1.55 12.93
N ARG A 41 -7.17 2.63 13.52
CA ARG A 41 -6.46 3.91 13.63
C ARG A 41 -5.19 3.79 14.48
N ALA A 42 -5.30 3.15 15.65
CA ALA A 42 -4.15 2.95 16.53
C ALA A 42 -3.06 2.09 15.87
N LEU A 43 -3.42 1.06 15.08
CA LEU A 43 -2.45 0.28 14.32
C LEU A 43 -1.82 1.07 13.17
N CYS A 44 -2.58 1.93 12.50
CA CYS A 44 -2.03 2.85 11.49
C CYS A 44 -0.98 3.78 12.10
N ASP A 45 -1.28 4.39 13.25
CA ASP A 45 -0.35 5.26 13.97
C ASP A 45 0.90 4.48 14.41
N ALA A 46 0.72 3.31 15.03
CA ALA A 46 1.80 2.44 15.46
C ALA A 46 2.71 1.99 14.30
N ALA A 47 2.14 1.72 13.12
CA ALA A 47 2.88 1.39 11.92
C ALA A 47 3.66 2.60 11.37
N ALA A 48 3.05 3.77 11.33
CA ALA A 48 3.70 5.00 10.89
C ALA A 48 4.92 5.36 11.77
N GLU A 49 4.78 5.25 13.10
CA GLU A 49 5.88 5.43 14.07
C GLU A 49 7.04 4.46 13.83
N ARG A 50 6.75 3.25 13.33
CA ARG A 50 7.74 2.22 12.98
C ARG A 50 8.26 2.34 11.55
N GLY A 51 7.97 3.46 10.89
CA GLY A 51 8.49 3.77 9.56
C GLY A 51 7.79 3.05 8.41
N TYR A 52 6.61 2.46 8.62
CA TYR A 52 5.79 1.99 7.51
C TYR A 52 5.20 3.17 6.74
N ALA A 53 5.01 2.99 5.43
CA ALA A 53 4.03 3.78 4.71
C ALA A 53 2.65 3.28 5.17
N ALA A 54 1.92 4.06 5.96
CA ALA A 54 0.64 3.67 6.52
C ALA A 54 -0.51 4.36 5.78
N ALA A 55 -1.55 3.61 5.43
CA ALA A 55 -2.76 4.11 4.79
C ALA A 55 -4.01 3.59 5.52
N TYR A 56 -4.95 4.48 5.82
CA TYR A 56 -6.24 4.15 6.40
C TYR A 56 -7.34 4.48 5.39
N LEU A 57 -8.17 3.50 5.06
CA LEU A 57 -9.26 3.66 4.09
C LEU A 57 -10.61 3.48 4.77
N ASP A 58 -11.51 4.43 4.57
CA ASP A 58 -12.94 4.23 4.80
C ASP A 58 -13.56 3.58 3.55
N ALA A 59 -13.95 2.31 3.63
CA ALA A 59 -14.50 1.58 2.49
C ALA A 59 -15.76 2.23 1.89
N ALA A 60 -16.53 2.96 2.70
CA ALA A 60 -17.70 3.68 2.21
C ALA A 60 -17.35 4.93 1.39
N ALA A 61 -16.17 5.51 1.62
CA ALA A 61 -15.64 6.61 0.81
C ALA A 61 -14.97 6.15 -0.50
N VAL A 62 -14.61 4.86 -0.61
CA VAL A 62 -14.01 4.31 -1.83
C VAL A 62 -15.09 4.01 -2.86
N ALA A 63 -15.01 4.68 -4.02
CA ALA A 63 -15.90 4.41 -5.13
C ALA A 63 -15.77 2.95 -5.58
N LYS A 64 -16.86 2.18 -5.51
CA LYS A 64 -16.90 0.74 -5.88
C LYS A 64 -15.74 -0.04 -5.25
N ILE A 65 -15.77 -0.24 -3.94
CA ILE A 65 -14.71 -0.93 -3.19
C ILE A 65 -14.40 -2.33 -3.74
N ASN A 66 -15.36 -3.00 -4.40
CA ASN A 66 -15.16 -4.27 -5.08
C ASN A 66 -14.13 -4.25 -6.21
N VAL A 67 -13.84 -3.07 -6.79
CA VAL A 67 -12.87 -2.94 -7.87
C VAL A 67 -11.50 -2.65 -7.27
N PHE A 68 -10.58 -3.62 -7.35
CA PHE A 68 -9.26 -3.52 -6.71
C PHE A 68 -8.43 -2.30 -7.13
N SER A 69 -8.57 -1.81 -8.38
CA SER A 69 -7.89 -0.58 -8.80
C SER A 69 -8.32 0.64 -7.99
N ASN A 70 -9.57 0.68 -7.52
CA ASN A 70 -10.06 1.79 -6.71
C ASN A 70 -9.53 1.70 -5.27
N ILE A 71 -9.32 0.48 -4.76
CA ILE A 71 -8.58 0.26 -3.51
C ILE A 71 -7.15 0.80 -3.66
N TYR A 72 -6.42 0.40 -4.71
CA TYR A 72 -5.07 0.89 -4.98
C TYR A 72 -5.03 2.43 -5.07
N GLN A 73 -5.95 3.04 -5.83
CA GLN A 73 -6.04 4.50 -5.93
C GLN A 73 -6.26 5.15 -4.56
N ALA A 74 -7.13 4.57 -3.73
CA ALA A 74 -7.39 5.08 -2.39
C ALA A 74 -6.15 4.95 -1.49
N VAL A 75 -5.44 3.81 -1.53
CA VAL A 75 -4.17 3.63 -0.81
C VAL A 75 -3.17 4.71 -1.19
N VAL A 76 -2.94 4.92 -2.49
CA VAL A 76 -1.92 5.86 -2.96
C VAL A 76 -2.27 7.30 -2.61
N ARG A 77 -3.55 7.65 -2.48
CA ARG A 77 -3.99 8.99 -2.07
C ARG A 77 -3.70 9.31 -0.60
N GLU A 78 -3.68 8.31 0.27
CA GLU A 78 -3.29 8.46 1.67
C GLU A 78 -1.76 8.64 1.85
N LEU A 79 -0.97 8.32 0.82
CA LEU A 79 0.49 8.39 0.88
C LEU A 79 1.02 9.70 0.29
N ASP A 80 2.04 10.26 0.93
CA ASP A 80 2.82 11.36 0.37
C ASP A 80 3.84 10.80 -0.66
N LEU A 81 3.39 10.68 -1.91
CA LEU A 81 4.22 10.24 -3.02
C LEU A 81 5.44 11.16 -3.25
N ALA A 82 5.30 12.47 -3.01
CA ALA A 82 6.40 13.41 -3.20
C ALA A 82 7.48 13.20 -2.14
N ALA A 83 7.08 13.00 -0.88
CA ALA A 83 7.99 12.61 0.19
C ALA A 83 8.66 11.26 -0.11
N LEU A 84 7.93 10.25 -0.59
CA LEU A 84 8.54 8.97 -0.97
C LEU A 84 9.60 9.12 -2.08
N ILE A 85 9.31 9.92 -3.14
CA ILE A 85 10.29 10.21 -4.19
C ILE A 85 11.51 10.94 -3.61
N ALA A 86 11.31 11.92 -2.72
CA ALA A 86 12.41 12.63 -2.08
C ALA A 86 13.24 11.71 -1.16
N ASP A 87 12.60 10.84 -0.38
CA ASP A 87 13.24 9.82 0.46
C ASP A 87 14.12 8.91 -0.40
N TYR A 88 13.60 8.43 -1.53
CA TYR A 88 14.35 7.60 -2.47
C TYR A 88 15.53 8.37 -3.10
N CYS A 89 15.35 9.64 -3.46
CA CYS A 89 16.46 10.49 -3.93
C CYS A 89 17.60 10.53 -2.90
N ARG A 90 17.29 10.71 -1.61
CA ARG A 90 18.30 10.70 -0.54
C ARG A 90 19.01 9.35 -0.44
N LYS A 91 18.29 8.23 -0.59
CA LYS A 91 18.89 6.88 -0.61
C LYS A 91 19.81 6.66 -1.81
N VAL A 92 19.46 7.20 -2.97
CA VAL A 92 20.32 7.16 -4.16
C VAL A 92 21.61 7.95 -3.93
N VAL A 93 21.51 9.18 -3.43
CA VAL A 93 22.67 10.04 -3.09
C VAL A 93 23.61 9.35 -2.09
N GLN A 94 23.06 8.84 -0.97
CA GLN A 94 23.80 8.08 0.04
C GLN A 94 24.59 6.94 -0.55
N ALA A 95 23.95 6.19 -1.45
CA ALA A 95 24.55 4.99 -1.97
C ALA A 95 25.39 5.22 -3.24
N ILE A 96 25.51 6.46 -3.69
CA ILE A 96 26.56 6.95 -4.61
C ILE A 96 27.77 7.48 -3.79
N GLY A 97 27.64 7.61 -2.48
CA GLY A 97 28.75 7.95 -1.56
C GLY A 97 28.74 9.38 -1.03
N TYR A 98 27.60 10.07 -1.09
CA TYR A 98 27.44 11.43 -0.58
C TYR A 98 26.44 11.48 0.57
N ASP A 99 26.59 12.40 1.52
CA ASP A 99 25.53 12.63 2.49
C ASP A 99 24.44 13.52 1.87
N ALA A 100 23.20 13.03 1.88
CA ALA A 100 22.07 13.79 1.39
C ALA A 100 21.72 14.98 2.29
N ALA A 101 22.17 14.97 3.56
CA ALA A 101 22.00 16.09 4.49
C ALA A 101 22.82 17.34 4.10
N ASP A 102 23.88 17.17 3.30
CA ASP A 102 24.72 18.28 2.84
C ASP A 102 24.09 19.08 1.69
N ILE A 103 22.98 18.59 1.14
CA ILE A 103 22.31 19.16 -0.03
C ILE A 103 21.09 19.93 0.45
N ALA A 104 21.05 21.23 0.15
CA ALA A 104 19.89 22.06 0.42
C ALA A 104 18.64 21.53 -0.31
N PRO A 105 17.44 21.54 0.30
CA PRO A 105 16.23 20.94 -0.29
C PRO A 105 15.86 21.43 -1.69
N GLU A 106 16.19 22.68 -2.02
CA GLU A 106 15.92 23.32 -3.31
C GLU A 106 17.01 23.08 -4.37
N ARG A 107 18.13 22.46 -4.01
CA ARG A 107 19.24 22.20 -4.93
C ARG A 107 19.19 20.78 -5.50
N GLU A 108 19.41 20.69 -6.81
CA GLU A 108 19.64 19.41 -7.48
C GLU A 108 20.99 18.81 -7.07
N PHE A 109 21.02 17.51 -6.78
CA PHE A 109 22.22 16.79 -6.36
C PHE A 109 23.38 16.96 -7.36
N VAL A 110 23.11 16.77 -8.67
CA VAL A 110 24.15 16.85 -9.70
C VAL A 110 24.79 18.23 -9.72
N ALA A 111 23.99 19.31 -9.67
CA ALA A 111 24.51 20.68 -9.66
C ALA A 111 25.36 20.93 -8.41
N TRP A 112 24.86 20.58 -7.23
CA TRP A 112 25.58 20.73 -5.97
C TRP A 112 26.92 19.97 -5.95
N ALA A 113 26.94 18.72 -6.42
CA ALA A 113 28.16 17.90 -6.41
C ALA A 113 29.22 18.43 -7.38
N CYS A 114 28.82 18.95 -8.53
CA CYS A 114 29.72 19.59 -9.48
C CYS A 114 30.35 20.87 -8.91
N GLU A 115 29.56 21.70 -8.21
CA GLU A 115 30.06 22.92 -7.56
C GLU A 115 30.98 22.62 -6.37
N ARG A 116 30.61 21.65 -5.52
CA ARG A 116 31.29 21.39 -4.24
C ARG A 116 32.52 20.48 -4.34
N TYR A 117 32.49 19.53 -5.27
CA TYR A 117 33.48 18.45 -5.42
C TYR A 117 34.07 18.36 -6.83
N GLU A 118 33.86 19.38 -7.69
CA GLU A 118 34.43 19.46 -9.04
C GLU A 118 34.13 18.23 -9.92
N ARG A 119 32.96 17.60 -9.69
CA ARG A 119 32.53 16.43 -10.46
C ARG A 119 32.21 16.84 -11.90
N VAL A 120 32.52 15.95 -12.84
CA VAL A 120 32.10 16.09 -14.25
C VAL A 120 30.60 15.78 -14.35
N PRO A 121 29.75 16.73 -14.80
CA PRO A 121 28.29 16.57 -14.79
C PRO A 121 27.82 15.31 -15.52
N GLU A 122 28.32 15.06 -16.73
CA GLU A 122 27.89 13.95 -17.58
C GLU A 122 28.21 12.59 -16.95
N ARG A 123 29.36 12.49 -16.28
CA ARG A 123 29.76 11.27 -15.56
C ARG A 123 28.86 11.03 -14.36
N LEU A 124 28.54 12.08 -13.59
CA LEU A 124 27.68 11.95 -12.42
C LEU A 124 26.22 11.64 -12.81
N ARG A 125 25.67 12.29 -13.84
CA ARG A 125 24.33 11.96 -14.36
C ARG A 125 24.26 10.50 -14.77
N ARG A 126 25.28 10.00 -15.48
CA ARG A 126 25.35 8.59 -15.88
C ARG A 126 25.39 7.65 -14.67
N GLU A 127 26.20 7.96 -13.67
CA GLU A 127 26.28 7.18 -12.42
C GLU A 127 24.93 7.12 -11.69
N VAL A 128 24.21 8.26 -11.61
CA VAL A 128 22.86 8.31 -11.06
C VAL A 128 21.90 7.47 -11.90
N GLN A 129 21.90 7.59 -13.23
CA GLN A 129 21.02 6.82 -14.11
C GLN A 129 21.27 5.31 -14.00
N GLU A 130 22.54 4.88 -14.05
CA GLU A 130 22.92 3.46 -13.88
C GLU A 130 22.45 2.92 -12.51
N ARG A 131 22.49 3.76 -11.47
CA ARG A 131 21.95 3.43 -10.16
C ARG A 131 20.42 3.27 -10.19
N LEU A 132 19.69 4.25 -10.74
CA LEU A 132 18.23 4.19 -10.84
C LEU A 132 17.78 2.96 -11.65
N GLU A 133 18.44 2.68 -12.77
CA GLU A 133 18.15 1.51 -13.60
C GLU A 133 18.39 0.20 -12.85
N ARG A 134 19.49 0.10 -12.10
CA ARG A 134 19.79 -1.08 -11.29
C ARG A 134 18.71 -1.32 -10.23
N ASP A 135 18.33 -0.29 -9.48
CA ASP A 135 17.39 -0.43 -8.37
C ASP A 135 15.94 -0.65 -8.86
N LEU A 136 15.54 -0.05 -9.99
CA LEU A 136 14.16 -0.08 -10.47
C LEU A 136 13.88 -1.15 -11.54
N PHE A 137 14.76 -1.32 -12.53
CA PHE A 137 14.51 -2.21 -13.68
C PHE A 137 15.05 -3.63 -13.48
N ARG A 138 16.09 -3.81 -12.66
CA ARG A 138 16.58 -5.16 -12.29
C ARG A 138 15.82 -5.76 -11.12
N ASN A 139 14.96 -4.97 -10.46
CA ASN A 139 14.12 -5.44 -9.38
C ASN A 139 12.85 -6.13 -9.93
N ARG A 140 12.78 -7.46 -9.80
CA ARG A 140 11.67 -8.28 -10.29
C ARG A 140 10.31 -7.97 -9.63
N PHE A 141 10.31 -7.30 -8.48
CA PHE A 141 9.10 -6.98 -7.74
C PHE A 141 8.46 -5.66 -8.20
N ILE A 142 9.23 -4.82 -8.90
CA ILE A 142 8.77 -3.56 -9.50
C ILE A 142 8.33 -3.79 -10.95
N ASN A 143 7.12 -3.36 -11.28
CA ASN A 143 6.62 -3.38 -12.64
C ASN A 143 7.37 -2.38 -13.53
N ARG A 144 7.64 -2.72 -14.80
CA ARG A 144 8.38 -1.85 -15.72
C ARG A 144 7.77 -0.47 -15.95
N SER A 145 6.45 -0.36 -16.05
CA SER A 145 5.78 0.94 -16.19
C SER A 145 5.95 1.77 -14.90
N PHE A 146 5.87 1.12 -13.73
CA PHE A 146 6.10 1.77 -12.45
C PHE A 146 7.56 2.26 -12.31
N ALA A 147 8.52 1.40 -12.67
CA ALA A 147 9.94 1.73 -12.72
C ALA A 147 10.22 2.92 -13.64
N ALA A 148 9.62 2.96 -14.83
CA ALA A 148 9.78 4.06 -15.76
C ALA A 148 9.30 5.39 -15.18
N VAL A 149 8.12 5.41 -14.54
CA VAL A 149 7.58 6.63 -13.92
C VAL A 149 8.45 7.11 -12.76
N VAL A 150 8.82 6.21 -11.85
CA VAL A 150 9.69 6.56 -10.70
C VAL A 150 11.05 7.04 -11.18
N LEU A 151 11.64 6.40 -12.20
CA LEU A 151 12.93 6.81 -12.77
C LEU A 151 12.85 8.25 -13.28
N GLN A 152 11.82 8.60 -14.07
CA GLN A 152 11.66 9.95 -14.62
C GLN A 152 11.52 11.00 -13.52
N LEU A 153 10.68 10.75 -12.51
CA LEU A 153 10.49 11.65 -11.38
C LEU A 153 11.78 11.82 -10.56
N THR A 154 12.46 10.73 -10.25
CA THR A 154 13.68 10.73 -9.43
C THR A 154 14.85 11.38 -10.18
N ALA A 155 15.03 11.06 -11.46
CA ALA A 155 16.07 11.66 -12.29
C ALA A 155 15.88 13.17 -12.45
N ALA A 156 14.63 13.64 -12.55
CA ALA A 156 14.32 15.07 -12.58
C ALA A 156 14.70 15.75 -11.26
N VAL A 157 14.34 15.18 -10.10
CA VAL A 157 14.67 15.73 -8.77
C VAL A 157 16.19 15.79 -8.54
N LEU A 158 16.93 14.77 -8.99
CA LEU A 158 18.39 14.71 -8.80
C LEU A 158 19.20 15.57 -9.80
N GLY A 159 18.56 16.16 -10.82
CA GLY A 159 19.27 16.84 -11.92
C GLY A 159 19.99 15.87 -12.88
N ALA A 160 19.59 14.60 -12.88
CA ALA A 160 20.16 13.52 -13.67
C ALA A 160 19.42 13.25 -14.99
N ALA A 161 18.26 13.88 -15.20
CA ALA A 161 17.54 13.81 -16.47
C ALA A 161 18.30 14.58 -17.57
N GLU A 162 18.28 14.06 -18.81
CA GLU A 162 18.88 14.75 -19.96
C GLU A 162 18.17 16.06 -20.30
N LYS A 163 16.87 16.12 -20.05
CA LYS A 163 16.02 17.29 -20.28
C LYS A 163 15.22 17.58 -19.02
N LYS A 164 15.00 18.87 -18.74
CA LYS A 164 14.14 19.30 -17.65
C LYS A 164 12.73 18.73 -17.87
N LEU A 165 12.19 18.06 -16.85
CA LEU A 165 10.83 17.54 -16.85
C LEU A 165 9.85 18.71 -16.63
N PRO A 166 8.98 19.05 -17.61
CA PRO A 166 7.97 20.08 -17.43
C PRO A 166 7.01 19.76 -16.28
N GLU A 167 6.44 20.78 -15.65
CA GLU A 167 5.51 20.59 -14.53
C GLU A 167 4.25 19.80 -14.92
N GLU A 168 3.71 20.05 -16.12
CA GLU A 168 2.57 19.30 -16.66
C GLU A 168 2.90 17.80 -16.80
N ASP A 169 4.10 17.48 -17.27
CA ASP A 169 4.57 16.11 -17.42
C ASP A 169 4.78 15.43 -16.06
N ARG A 170 5.32 16.16 -15.10
CA ARG A 170 5.43 15.72 -13.70
C ARG A 170 4.05 15.40 -13.12
N ASN A 171 3.05 16.26 -13.36
CA ASN A 171 1.68 16.05 -12.88
C ASN A 171 1.04 14.81 -13.53
N VAL A 172 1.27 14.58 -14.82
CA VAL A 172 0.82 13.35 -15.52
C VAL A 172 1.42 12.10 -14.90
N LEU A 173 2.72 12.12 -14.57
CA LEU A 173 3.41 10.98 -13.96
C LEU A 173 2.90 10.69 -12.54
N TYR A 174 2.69 11.71 -11.71
CA TYR A 174 2.07 11.53 -10.39
C TYR A 174 0.62 11.05 -10.48
N ALA A 175 -0.17 11.58 -11.42
CA ALA A 175 -1.54 11.13 -11.66
C ALA A 175 -1.57 9.65 -12.08
N TRP A 176 -0.62 9.20 -12.89
CA TRP A 176 -0.47 7.79 -13.23
C TRP A 176 -0.13 6.92 -12.02
N LEU A 177 0.81 7.35 -11.16
CA LEU A 177 1.11 6.63 -9.91
C LEU A 177 -0.11 6.50 -9.00
N ARG A 178 -0.93 7.56 -8.92
CA ARG A 178 -2.22 7.55 -8.22
C ARG A 178 -3.27 6.66 -8.87
N GLY A 179 -2.99 6.09 -10.04
CA GLY A 179 -3.91 5.24 -10.80
C GLY A 179 -5.03 6.02 -11.48
N GLU A 180 -4.88 7.33 -11.69
CA GLU A 180 -5.86 8.15 -12.40
C GLU A 180 -5.99 7.73 -13.87
N PRO A 181 -7.17 7.91 -14.49
CA PRO A 181 -7.42 7.47 -15.86
C PRO A 181 -6.76 8.40 -16.89
N ILE A 182 -5.44 8.27 -17.08
CA ILE A 182 -4.68 9.05 -18.07
C ILE A 182 -4.74 8.38 -19.46
N PRO A 183 -4.96 9.14 -20.55
CA PRO A 183 -4.89 8.61 -21.91
C PRO A 183 -3.49 8.04 -22.23
N LEU A 184 -3.44 6.85 -22.84
CA LEU A 184 -2.17 6.20 -23.18
C LEU A 184 -1.27 7.04 -24.10
N ARG A 185 -1.85 7.89 -24.96
CA ARG A 185 -1.08 8.78 -25.84
C ARG A 185 -0.20 9.76 -25.05
N ASP A 186 -0.67 10.20 -23.88
CA ASP A 186 0.02 11.16 -23.02
C ASP A 186 1.13 10.47 -22.20
N LEU A 187 1.04 9.14 -22.05
CA LEU A 187 1.97 8.29 -21.30
C LEU A 187 3.10 7.70 -22.15
N ARG A 188 2.85 7.45 -23.45
CA ARG A 188 3.81 6.78 -24.35
C ARG A 188 5.17 7.46 -24.42
N ARG A 189 5.22 8.79 -24.32
CA ARG A 189 6.46 9.58 -24.30
C ARG A 189 7.36 9.30 -23.09
N PHE A 190 6.81 8.71 -22.03
CA PHE A 190 7.54 8.28 -20.83
C PHE A 190 7.81 6.77 -20.83
N HIS A 191 7.61 6.09 -21.96
CA HIS A 191 7.70 4.62 -22.06
C HIS A 191 6.72 3.86 -21.15
N VAL A 192 5.58 4.49 -20.84
CA VAL A 192 4.49 3.89 -20.07
C VAL A 192 3.38 3.47 -21.01
N PHE A 193 3.11 2.17 -21.08
CA PHE A 193 2.19 1.57 -22.07
C PHE A 193 0.91 0.99 -21.46
N THR A 194 0.77 1.08 -20.13
CA THR A 194 -0.34 0.49 -19.39
C THR A 194 -1.00 1.54 -18.50
N ARG A 195 -2.32 1.48 -18.35
CA ARG A 195 -3.04 2.19 -17.28
C ARG A 195 -3.11 1.29 -16.04
N VAL A 196 -3.33 1.88 -14.87
CA VAL A 196 -3.67 1.08 -13.69
C VAL A 196 -5.13 0.66 -13.81
N ASP A 197 -5.39 -0.64 -13.73
CA ASP A 197 -6.73 -1.21 -13.85
C ASP A 197 -6.92 -2.42 -12.92
N ARG A 198 -8.11 -3.02 -12.94
CA ARG A 198 -8.47 -4.17 -12.11
C ARG A 198 -7.55 -5.40 -12.28
N TYR A 199 -6.87 -5.53 -13.42
CA TYR A 199 -6.03 -6.68 -13.75
C TYR A 199 -4.60 -6.51 -13.27
N ASN A 200 -4.08 -5.27 -13.26
CA ASN A 200 -2.70 -4.99 -12.84
C ASN A 200 -2.56 -4.26 -11.50
N ALA A 201 -3.64 -3.79 -10.88
CA ALA A 201 -3.56 -3.01 -9.64
C ALA A 201 -2.88 -3.77 -8.48
N ARG A 202 -2.99 -5.10 -8.42
CA ARG A 202 -2.21 -5.93 -7.46
C ARG A 202 -0.71 -5.90 -7.74
N LEU A 203 -0.30 -5.91 -9.01
CA LEU A 203 1.09 -5.74 -9.41
C LEU A 203 1.59 -4.32 -9.10
N MET A 204 0.74 -3.31 -9.26
CA MET A 204 1.06 -1.93 -8.87
C MET A 204 1.22 -1.80 -7.36
N LEU A 205 0.32 -2.41 -6.56
CA LEU A 205 0.44 -2.43 -5.10
C LEU A 205 1.76 -3.08 -4.67
N ARG A 206 2.14 -4.22 -5.26
CA ARG A 206 3.46 -4.83 -5.00
C ARG A 206 4.62 -3.90 -5.36
N SER A 207 4.52 -3.21 -6.49
CA SER A 207 5.55 -2.23 -6.91
C SER A 207 5.64 -1.06 -5.93
N LEU A 208 4.52 -0.60 -5.39
CA LEU A 208 4.46 0.45 -4.37
C LEU A 208 5.10 0.01 -3.05
N VAL A 209 4.87 -1.22 -2.61
CA VAL A 209 5.51 -1.77 -1.41
C VAL A 209 7.03 -1.81 -1.59
N GLU A 210 7.50 -2.38 -2.70
CA GLU A 210 8.92 -2.49 -3.00
C GLU A 210 9.57 -1.11 -3.15
N PHE A 211 8.89 -0.17 -3.81
CA PHE A 211 9.35 1.20 -3.92
C PHE A 211 9.44 1.89 -2.53
N SER A 212 8.45 1.69 -1.66
CA SER A 212 8.49 2.20 -0.28
C SER A 212 9.71 1.68 0.48
N ARG A 213 10.10 0.41 0.26
CA ARG A 213 11.34 -0.16 0.81
C ARG A 213 12.58 0.54 0.27
N LEU A 214 12.63 0.84 -1.03
CA LEU A 214 13.73 1.62 -1.63
C LEU A 214 13.81 3.05 -1.07
N CYS A 215 12.68 3.66 -0.67
CA CYS A 215 12.62 4.92 0.06
C CYS A 215 13.17 4.82 1.49
N GLY A 216 13.35 3.60 2.02
CA GLY A 216 13.77 3.36 3.41
C GLY A 216 12.61 3.20 4.39
N LYS A 217 11.36 3.10 3.93
CA LYS A 217 10.21 2.71 4.78
C LYS A 217 10.29 1.24 5.14
N THR A 218 9.82 0.84 6.32
CA THR A 218 9.83 -0.56 6.78
C THR A 218 8.99 -1.48 5.90
N GLY A 219 7.88 -0.97 5.37
CA GLY A 219 6.94 -1.68 4.52
C GLY A 219 5.70 -0.85 4.24
N LEU A 220 4.60 -1.49 3.84
CA LEU A 220 3.28 -0.87 3.69
C LEU A 220 2.32 -1.43 4.74
N PHE A 221 1.62 -0.56 5.46
CA PHE A 221 0.51 -0.92 6.32
C PHE A 221 -0.79 -0.36 5.75
N LEU A 222 -1.81 -1.20 5.63
CA LEU A 222 -3.13 -0.82 5.12
C LEU A 222 -4.22 -1.22 6.11
N ALA A 223 -4.98 -0.26 6.59
CA ALA A 223 -6.24 -0.49 7.27
C ALA A 223 -7.40 -0.18 6.31
N VAL A 224 -8.34 -1.09 6.16
CA VAL A 224 -9.60 -0.86 5.42
C VAL A 224 -10.75 -1.04 6.38
N ASP A 225 -11.43 0.05 6.71
CA ASP A 225 -12.50 0.10 7.70
C ASP A 225 -13.89 0.12 7.02
N LYS A 226 -14.93 -0.17 7.79
CA LYS A 226 -16.35 -0.08 7.41
C LYS A 226 -16.77 -0.94 6.22
N LEU A 227 -16.23 -2.17 6.12
CA LEU A 227 -16.56 -3.06 5.00
C LEU A 227 -18.02 -3.55 5.01
N GLU A 228 -18.79 -3.32 6.08
CA GLU A 228 -20.25 -3.51 6.10
C GLU A 228 -20.99 -2.71 5.00
N VAL A 229 -20.34 -1.71 4.40
CA VAL A 229 -20.86 -1.02 3.20
C VAL A 229 -21.19 -1.98 2.05
N LEU A 230 -20.58 -3.16 1.99
CA LEU A 230 -20.90 -4.21 1.02
C LEU A 230 -22.35 -4.72 1.16
N LEU A 231 -22.92 -4.64 2.36
CA LEU A 231 -24.31 -4.99 2.66
C LEU A 231 -25.27 -3.80 2.55
N ALA A 232 -24.75 -2.59 2.38
CA ALA A 232 -25.54 -1.37 2.36
C ALA A 232 -26.59 -1.39 1.25
N LYS A 233 -27.68 -0.64 1.47
CA LYS A 233 -28.77 -0.43 0.52
C LYS A 233 -28.77 1.02 0.06
N LYS A 234 -29.18 1.24 -1.17
CA LYS A 234 -29.52 2.57 -1.69
C LYS A 234 -30.81 3.05 -1.03
N GLU A 235 -31.10 4.34 -1.14
CA GLU A 235 -32.37 4.94 -0.68
C GLU A 235 -33.60 4.22 -1.25
N THR A 236 -33.49 3.67 -2.46
CA THR A 236 -34.53 2.86 -3.13
C THR A 236 -34.77 1.48 -2.49
N GLY A 237 -34.06 1.13 -1.42
CA GLY A 237 -34.11 -0.19 -0.77
C GLY A 237 -33.35 -1.30 -1.53
N ARG A 238 -32.88 -1.02 -2.75
CA ARG A 238 -32.05 -1.96 -3.54
C ARG A 238 -30.63 -2.04 -2.96
N PRO A 239 -29.96 -3.21 -3.03
CA PRO A 239 -28.56 -3.32 -2.63
C PRO A 239 -27.67 -2.31 -3.34
N LEU A 240 -26.75 -1.67 -2.60
CA LEU A 240 -25.72 -0.80 -3.16
C LEU A 240 -24.76 -1.61 -4.04
N TYR A 241 -24.36 -2.78 -3.53
CA TYR A 241 -23.55 -3.77 -4.23
C TYR A 241 -24.39 -4.98 -4.64
N SER A 242 -24.25 -5.42 -5.90
CA SER A 242 -24.85 -6.68 -6.36
C SER A 242 -24.12 -7.88 -5.73
N LYS A 243 -24.71 -9.07 -5.84
CA LYS A 243 -24.02 -10.31 -5.44
C LYS A 243 -22.66 -10.45 -6.14
N THR A 244 -22.64 -10.27 -7.47
CA THR A 244 -21.41 -10.31 -8.26
C THR A 244 -20.34 -9.31 -7.78
N ALA A 245 -20.75 -8.10 -7.37
CA ALA A 245 -19.80 -7.13 -6.86
C ALA A 245 -19.24 -7.52 -5.48
N ARG A 246 -20.06 -8.11 -4.60
CA ARG A 246 -19.57 -8.66 -3.32
C ARG A 246 -18.62 -9.84 -3.55
N ASP A 247 -19.01 -10.79 -4.40
CA ASP A 247 -18.17 -11.95 -4.76
C ASP A 247 -16.83 -11.50 -5.37
N GLU A 248 -16.82 -10.44 -6.18
CA GLU A 248 -15.61 -9.85 -6.74
C GLU A 248 -14.69 -9.24 -5.67
N PHE A 249 -15.25 -8.59 -4.65
CA PHE A 249 -14.47 -8.11 -3.50
C PHE A 249 -13.88 -9.30 -2.72
N PHE A 250 -14.71 -10.28 -2.37
CA PHE A 250 -14.26 -11.46 -1.63
C PHE A 250 -13.21 -12.27 -2.39
N GLU A 251 -13.35 -12.43 -3.70
CA GLU A 251 -12.34 -13.05 -4.55
C GLU A 251 -11.03 -12.25 -4.56
N SER A 252 -11.11 -10.91 -4.54
CA SER A 252 -9.92 -10.06 -4.47
C SER A 252 -9.17 -10.26 -3.14
N VAL A 253 -9.89 -10.35 -2.01
CA VAL A 253 -9.31 -10.67 -0.70
C VAL A 253 -8.72 -12.08 -0.69
N ARG A 254 -9.44 -13.07 -1.23
CA ARG A 254 -8.95 -14.45 -1.36
C ARG A 254 -7.66 -14.54 -2.17
N GLN A 255 -7.58 -13.82 -3.30
CA GLN A 255 -6.38 -13.76 -4.14
C GLN A 255 -5.20 -13.07 -3.44
N LEU A 256 -5.46 -12.09 -2.56
CA LEU A 256 -4.42 -11.49 -1.75
C LEU A 256 -3.88 -12.47 -0.70
N ILE A 257 -4.76 -13.24 -0.05
CA ILE A 257 -4.37 -14.28 0.92
C ILE A 257 -3.52 -15.36 0.22
N ASP A 258 -3.95 -15.83 -0.94
CA ASP A 258 -3.17 -16.81 -1.72
C ASP A 258 -1.85 -16.25 -2.26
N GLY A 259 -1.82 -14.95 -2.56
CA GLY A 259 -0.67 -14.27 -3.13
C GLY A 259 0.34 -13.77 -2.09
N ILE A 260 0.16 -14.11 -0.81
CA ILE A 260 0.93 -13.57 0.30
C ILE A 260 2.43 -13.83 0.15
N ASP A 261 2.83 -14.98 -0.41
CA ASP A 261 4.25 -15.31 -0.67
C ASP A 261 4.91 -14.37 -1.71
N THR A 262 4.12 -13.71 -2.55
CA THR A 262 4.61 -12.77 -3.57
C THR A 262 4.57 -11.31 -3.14
N LEU A 263 3.96 -11.06 -1.98
CA LEU A 263 3.85 -9.75 -1.35
C LEU A 263 4.77 -9.78 -0.12
N SER A 264 5.84 -8.99 -0.10
CA SER A 264 6.73 -8.92 1.07
C SER A 264 6.57 -7.56 1.74
N PHE A 265 6.78 -7.48 3.06
CA PHE A 265 6.74 -6.22 3.82
C PHE A 265 5.39 -5.49 3.77
N ILE A 266 4.28 -6.22 3.73
CA ILE A 266 2.94 -5.63 3.75
C ILE A 266 2.03 -6.25 4.80
N MET A 267 1.30 -5.42 5.53
CA MET A 267 0.21 -5.85 6.40
C MET A 267 -1.08 -5.16 5.99
N ILE A 268 -2.15 -5.94 5.83
CA ILE A 268 -3.50 -5.44 5.54
C ILE A 268 -4.43 -5.87 6.68
N VAL A 269 -5.16 -4.94 7.27
CA VAL A 269 -6.18 -5.23 8.28
C VAL A 269 -7.53 -4.74 7.77
N LEU A 270 -8.47 -5.66 7.66
CA LEU A 270 -9.83 -5.44 7.15
C LEU A 270 -10.80 -5.38 8.34
N GLY A 271 -11.47 -4.25 8.51
CA GLY A 271 -12.41 -3.98 9.59
C GLY A 271 -13.86 -3.92 9.11
N PHE A 272 -14.77 -4.50 9.89
CA PHE A 272 -16.21 -4.46 9.63
C PHE A 272 -17.05 -4.71 10.87
N GLN A 273 -18.32 -4.33 10.79
CA GLN A 273 -19.35 -4.76 11.72
C GLN A 273 -19.70 -6.25 11.58
N ARG A 274 -20.10 -6.87 12.69
CA ARG A 274 -20.47 -8.30 12.78
C ARG A 274 -21.47 -8.76 11.72
N ASP A 275 -22.40 -7.90 11.31
CA ASP A 275 -23.38 -8.20 10.25
C ASP A 275 -22.73 -8.71 8.94
N LEU A 276 -21.52 -8.21 8.60
CA LEU A 276 -20.79 -8.68 7.41
C LEU A 276 -20.27 -10.11 7.57
N ALA A 277 -20.00 -10.55 8.80
CA ALA A 277 -19.70 -11.94 9.09
C ALA A 277 -20.98 -12.76 9.05
N ASP A 278 -21.96 -12.43 9.89
CA ASP A 278 -23.12 -13.27 10.22
C ASP A 278 -24.12 -13.45 9.07
N ASP A 279 -24.17 -12.56 8.06
CA ASP A 279 -25.07 -12.73 6.91
C ASP A 279 -24.62 -13.90 6.01
N GLU A 280 -25.21 -15.08 6.21
CA GLU A 280 -24.90 -16.29 5.43
C GLU A 280 -25.15 -16.16 3.92
N GLN A 281 -25.97 -15.21 3.48
CA GLN A 281 -26.35 -15.06 2.07
C GLN A 281 -25.55 -13.99 1.32
N LYS A 282 -25.05 -12.99 2.04
CA LYS A 282 -24.42 -11.80 1.44
C LYS A 282 -23.10 -11.42 2.10
N GLY A 283 -22.86 -11.87 3.32
CA GLY A 283 -21.65 -11.66 4.09
C GLY A 283 -20.50 -12.56 3.64
N ILE A 284 -19.42 -12.58 4.42
CA ILE A 284 -18.18 -13.28 4.09
C ILE A 284 -18.41 -14.80 3.99
N HIS A 285 -19.27 -15.38 4.84
CA HIS A 285 -19.63 -16.81 4.79
C HIS A 285 -20.26 -17.23 3.46
N SER A 286 -20.91 -16.31 2.75
CA SER A 286 -21.53 -16.62 1.45
C SER A 286 -20.52 -16.94 0.34
N TYR A 287 -19.23 -16.61 0.55
CA TYR A 287 -18.15 -16.87 -0.40
C TYR A 287 -17.18 -17.93 0.16
N GLU A 288 -17.54 -19.20 -0.05
CA GLU A 288 -16.85 -20.37 0.50
C GLU A 288 -15.32 -20.35 0.26
N ALA A 289 -14.87 -19.95 -0.93
CA ALA A 289 -13.45 -19.93 -1.25
C ALA A 289 -12.64 -19.00 -0.35
N LEU A 290 -13.21 -17.86 0.07
CA LEU A 290 -12.58 -16.99 1.07
C LEU A 290 -12.74 -17.59 2.47
N TRP A 291 -13.95 -18.04 2.82
CA TRP A 291 -14.26 -18.59 4.13
C TRP A 291 -13.31 -19.73 4.52
N LEU A 292 -13.05 -20.69 3.62
CA LEU A 292 -12.15 -21.82 3.87
C LEU A 292 -10.70 -21.42 4.23
N ARG A 293 -10.27 -20.19 3.88
CA ARG A 293 -8.92 -19.69 4.18
C ARG A 293 -8.84 -18.94 5.50
N ILE A 294 -9.96 -18.37 5.96
CA ILE A 294 -10.01 -17.55 7.18
C ILE A 294 -10.65 -18.26 8.36
N GLN A 295 -11.43 -19.31 8.10
CA GLN A 295 -12.06 -20.11 9.14
C GLN A 295 -10.99 -20.83 9.97
N HIS A 296 -11.26 -20.95 11.27
CA HIS A 296 -10.34 -21.61 12.20
C HIS A 296 -10.81 -23.04 12.46
N GLU A 297 -9.95 -24.02 12.18
CA GLU A 297 -10.20 -25.41 12.57
C GLU A 297 -9.88 -25.68 14.06
N VAL A 298 -9.05 -24.84 14.69
CA VAL A 298 -8.58 -25.02 16.07
C VAL A 298 -9.24 -24.02 17.02
N ALA A 299 -10.20 -24.50 17.81
CA ALA A 299 -10.83 -23.78 18.92
C ALA A 299 -10.26 -24.22 20.28
N GLY A 300 -9.90 -23.26 21.12
CA GLY A 300 -9.42 -23.48 22.49
C GLY A 300 -10.13 -22.53 23.47
N SER A 301 -9.85 -22.69 24.78
CA SER A 301 -10.49 -21.90 25.84
C SER A 301 -10.00 -20.44 25.93
N LYS A 302 -8.85 -20.12 25.32
CA LYS A 302 -8.32 -18.76 25.19
C LYS A 302 -8.43 -18.26 23.75
N VAL A 303 -8.68 -16.97 23.59
CA VAL A 303 -8.67 -16.32 22.27
C VAL A 303 -7.27 -16.41 21.69
N ASN A 304 -7.15 -17.00 20.50
CA ASN A 304 -5.89 -17.10 19.77
C ASN A 304 -5.71 -15.85 18.90
N LEU A 305 -4.84 -14.92 19.32
CA LEU A 305 -4.58 -13.67 18.60
C LEU A 305 -3.82 -13.86 17.27
N PHE A 306 -3.22 -15.03 17.04
CA PHE A 306 -2.59 -15.38 15.77
C PHE A 306 -3.60 -15.65 14.66
N ARG A 307 -4.88 -15.84 15.00
CA ARG A 307 -5.98 -16.03 14.05
C ARG A 307 -6.07 -14.89 13.05
N ASP A 308 -6.44 -15.23 11.82
CA ASP A 308 -6.59 -14.27 10.72
C ASP A 308 -7.91 -13.51 10.80
N PHE A 309 -8.90 -14.07 11.48
CA PHE A 309 -10.17 -13.43 11.77
C PHE A 309 -10.37 -13.33 13.28
N LEU A 310 -10.47 -12.10 13.79
CA LEU A 310 -10.59 -11.76 15.19
C LEU A 310 -11.90 -11.03 15.48
N ASP A 311 -12.54 -11.45 16.55
CA ASP A 311 -13.70 -10.79 17.14
C ASP A 311 -13.23 -9.98 18.37
N LEU A 312 -13.38 -8.66 18.31
CA LEU A 312 -12.93 -7.77 19.38
C LEU A 312 -13.79 -7.91 20.63
N ASP A 313 -15.06 -8.29 20.50
CA ASP A 313 -15.94 -8.52 21.65
C ASP A 313 -15.48 -9.76 22.43
N GLU A 314 -15.15 -10.85 21.73
CA GLU A 314 -14.57 -12.05 22.34
C GLU A 314 -13.19 -11.78 22.94
N THR A 315 -12.36 -11.01 22.22
CA THR A 315 -11.02 -10.65 22.68
C THR A 315 -11.10 -9.86 23.98
N ALA A 316 -12.02 -8.89 24.08
CA ALA A 316 -12.24 -8.12 25.29
C ALA A 316 -12.70 -9.00 26.47
N ALA A 317 -13.64 -9.93 26.22
CA ALA A 317 -14.16 -10.84 27.24
C ALA A 317 -13.11 -11.84 27.78
N SER A 318 -12.06 -12.14 27.01
CA SER A 318 -11.01 -13.08 27.39
C SER A 318 -9.87 -12.48 28.24
N VAL A 319 -9.79 -11.15 28.28
CA VAL A 319 -8.74 -10.39 28.99
C VAL A 319 -9.24 -9.78 30.30
N SER A 320 -10.56 -9.68 30.48
CA SER A 320 -11.26 -9.34 31.74
C SER A 320 -11.40 -10.54 32.67
#